data_AF-X0TUP6-F1
#
_entry.id   AF-X0TUP6-F1
#
_cell.length_a   1.000
_cell.length_b   1.000
_cell.length_c   1.000
_cell.angle_alpha   90.00
_cell.angle_beta   90.00
_cell.angle_gamma   90.00
#
_symmetry.space_group_name_H-M   'P 1'
#
loop_
_entity.id
_entity.type
_entity.pdbx_description
1 polymer ?
#
loop_
_entity_poly.entity_id
_entity_poly.type
_entity_poly.pdbx_seq_one_letter_code
_entity_poly.pdbx_strand_id
1 'polypeptide(L)'
;MINKINTPSYTIDKKILKRFNQRQTVFGRKLYDEKSDFYKKGMYDNSSKVISSGKEGYSHLDFARMMGSWTVYDYFHDAFAWDKLTDANSVMEKPVLEKFPARDTEKMSKEIKKTANYYGAYQVGITHINDNWIYSKNMDDEHIEIPEEYKFAIVMTVKMDG
;
A
#
# COMPACT_ATOMS: atom_id res chain seq x y z
N MET A 1 -22.69 2.02 16.52
CA MET A 1 -23.38 1.54 15.30
C MET A 1 -22.77 2.31 14.13
N ILE A 2 -22.18 1.64 13.13
CA ILE A 2 -21.58 2.33 11.97
C ILE A 2 -22.68 2.49 10.92
N ASN A 3 -22.90 3.72 10.44
CA ASN A 3 -23.88 3.99 9.39
C ASN A 3 -23.38 3.44 8.05
N LYS A 4 -24.20 2.64 7.37
CA LYS A 4 -23.94 2.25 5.99
C LYS A 4 -24.32 3.40 5.08
N ILE A 5 -23.34 3.93 4.35
CA ILE A 5 -23.54 4.92 3.29
C ILE A 5 -23.38 4.22 1.94
N ASN A 6 -24.36 4.39 1.06
CA ASN A 6 -24.33 3.78 -0.28
C ASN A 6 -23.58 4.64 -1.31
N THR A 7 -23.33 5.91 -0.97
CA THR A 7 -22.58 6.85 -1.80
C THR A 7 -21.51 7.55 -0.96
N PRO A 8 -20.37 7.92 -1.57
CA PRO A 8 -19.38 8.73 -0.87
C PRO A 8 -19.98 10.03 -0.37
N SER A 9 -19.48 10.55 0.75
CA SER A 9 -19.91 11.84 1.32
C SER A 9 -19.40 13.06 0.54
N TYR A 10 -18.57 12.84 -0.48
CA TYR A 10 -17.99 13.88 -1.33
C TYR A 10 -18.62 13.86 -2.73
N THR A 11 -18.66 15.03 -3.36
CA THR A 11 -19.08 15.17 -4.76
C THR A 11 -17.86 15.21 -5.67
N ILE A 12 -17.95 14.54 -6.81
CA ILE A 12 -16.90 14.52 -7.83
C ILE A 12 -17.34 15.39 -9.01
N ASP A 13 -16.52 16.38 -9.37
CA ASP A 13 -16.65 17.06 -10.67
C ASP A 13 -16.01 16.20 -11.77
N LYS A 14 -16.86 15.48 -12.51
CA LYS A 14 -16.43 14.61 -13.61
C LYS A 14 -15.78 15.35 -14.78
N LYS A 15 -15.95 16.67 -14.90
CA LYS A 15 -15.32 17.47 -15.96
C LYS A 15 -13.84 17.73 -15.68
N ILE A 16 -13.46 17.73 -14.40
CA ILE A 16 -12.11 18.04 -13.94
C ILE A 16 -11.35 16.77 -13.57
N LEU A 17 -12.06 15.76 -13.05
CA LEU A 17 -11.47 14.51 -12.61
C LEU A 17 -10.70 13.81 -13.73
N LYS A 18 -9.44 13.47 -13.43
CA LYS A 18 -8.57 12.62 -14.24
C LYS A 18 -7.77 11.72 -13.32
N ARG A 19 -7.43 10.51 -13.79
CA ARG A 19 -6.55 9.58 -13.08
C ARG A 19 -5.21 10.24 -12.77
N PHE A 20 -4.81 10.21 -11.51
CA PHE A 20 -3.63 10.91 -11.02
C PHE A 20 -2.34 10.22 -11.48
N ASN A 21 -1.33 10.97 -11.91
CA ASN A 21 -0.01 10.40 -12.23
C ASN A 21 0.79 10.24 -10.93
N GLN A 22 1.25 9.03 -10.61
CA GLN A 22 1.94 8.75 -9.34
C GLN A 22 3.20 9.60 -9.14
N ARG A 23 3.92 9.98 -10.21
CA ARG A 23 5.09 10.89 -10.14
C ARG A 23 4.74 12.29 -9.65
N GLN A 24 3.47 12.68 -9.69
CA GLN A 24 3.01 13.99 -9.20
C GLN A 24 2.76 14.01 -7.69
N THR A 25 2.87 12.87 -7.00
CA THR A 25 2.92 12.85 -5.53
C THR A 25 4.18 13.59 -5.03
N VAL A 26 4.19 14.01 -3.77
CA VAL A 26 5.38 14.65 -3.17
C VAL A 26 6.61 13.74 -3.25
N PHE A 27 6.44 12.43 -3.03
CA PHE A 27 7.52 11.45 -3.13
C PHE A 27 7.95 11.18 -4.58
N GLY A 28 7.00 11.17 -5.52
CA GLY A 28 7.29 11.13 -6.96
C GLY A 28 8.14 12.31 -7.41
N ARG A 29 7.70 13.53 -7.08
CA ARG A 29 8.43 14.77 -7.40
C ARG A 29 9.80 14.83 -6.75
N LYS A 30 9.93 14.34 -5.52
CA LYS A 30 11.24 14.24 -4.84
C LYS A 30 12.25 13.46 -5.68
N LEU A 31 11.82 12.46 -6.43
CA LEU A 31 12.70 11.64 -7.27
C LEU A 31 12.90 12.19 -8.69
N TYR A 32 11.92 12.92 -9.25
CA TYR A 32 11.89 13.25 -10.67
C TYR A 32 11.73 14.74 -11.03
N ASP A 33 11.41 15.62 -10.07
CA ASP A 33 11.21 17.05 -10.31
C ASP A 33 12.46 17.84 -9.94
N GLU A 34 13.34 18.04 -10.92
CA GLU A 34 14.61 18.75 -10.76
C GLU A 34 14.47 20.22 -10.35
N LYS A 35 13.28 20.80 -10.54
CA LYS A 35 12.99 22.19 -10.18
C LYS A 35 12.53 22.33 -8.73
N SER A 36 12.28 21.22 -8.04
CA SER A 36 11.82 21.24 -6.66
C SER A 36 12.99 21.40 -5.69
N ASP A 37 12.79 22.21 -4.65
CA ASP A 37 13.80 22.42 -3.59
C ASP A 37 14.13 21.13 -2.81
N PHE A 38 13.30 20.10 -2.93
CA PHE A 38 13.45 18.81 -2.26
C PHE A 38 13.90 17.69 -3.21
N TYR A 39 14.28 18.02 -4.46
CA TYR A 39 14.80 17.05 -5.42
C TYR A 39 15.98 16.28 -4.84
N LYS A 40 15.87 14.95 -4.85
CA LYS A 40 16.86 13.98 -4.38
C LYS A 40 17.36 14.15 -2.93
N LYS A 41 16.72 14.98 -2.11
CA LYS A 41 17.05 15.08 -0.67
C LYS A 41 16.65 13.80 0.05
N GLY A 42 17.56 13.17 0.78
CA GLY A 42 17.29 11.97 1.54
C GLY A 42 16.41 12.25 2.76
N MET A 43 15.61 11.25 3.15
CA MET A 43 14.75 11.35 4.35
C MET A 43 15.57 11.45 5.64
N TYR A 44 16.82 10.97 5.60
CA TYR A 44 17.70 10.86 6.76
C TYR A 44 18.89 11.84 6.73
N ASP A 45 19.00 12.71 5.72
CA ASP A 45 20.14 13.63 5.53
C ASP A 45 20.40 14.51 6.74
N ASN A 46 19.35 14.86 7.49
CA ASN A 46 19.43 15.70 8.68
C ASN A 46 19.33 14.93 10.00
N SER A 47 19.36 13.59 9.97
CA SER A 47 19.13 12.74 11.16
C SER A 47 20.06 13.09 12.32
N SER A 48 21.36 13.23 12.10
CA SER A 48 22.32 13.61 13.14
C SER A 48 21.98 14.96 13.79
N LYS A 49 21.63 15.96 12.98
CA LYS A 49 21.23 17.29 13.47
C LYS A 49 19.96 17.23 14.32
N VAL A 50 18.97 16.45 13.88
CA VAL A 50 17.72 16.28 14.62
C VAL A 50 17.96 15.53 15.93
N ILE A 51 18.77 14.47 15.94
CA ILE A 51 19.14 13.74 17.16
C ILE A 51 19.86 14.68 18.14
N SER A 52 20.83 15.46 17.66
CA SER A 52 21.55 16.43 18.49
C SER A 52 20.67 17.56 19.05
N SER A 53 19.51 17.81 18.45
CA SER A 53 18.58 18.83 18.96
C SER A 53 17.90 18.42 20.28
N GLY A 54 17.96 17.14 20.66
CA GLY A 54 17.31 16.63 21.88
C GLY A 54 15.78 16.63 21.83
N LYS A 55 15.19 16.80 20.63
CA LYS A 55 13.74 16.80 20.44
C LYS A 55 13.15 15.43 20.81
N GLU A 56 12.13 15.44 21.66
CA GLU A 56 11.38 14.25 22.06
C GLU A 56 10.82 13.48 20.83
N GLY A 57 10.98 12.16 20.83
CA GLY A 57 10.58 11.27 19.72
C GLY A 57 11.58 11.19 18.56
N TYR A 58 12.74 11.87 18.67
CA TYR A 58 13.79 11.84 17.65
C TYR A 58 15.16 11.47 18.25
N SER A 59 15.16 10.68 19.33
CA SER A 59 16.40 10.19 19.92
C SER A 59 17.09 9.18 19.00
N HIS A 60 18.36 8.88 19.28
CA HIS A 60 19.07 7.80 18.60
C HIS A 60 18.30 6.47 18.66
N LEU A 61 17.69 6.17 19.82
CA LEU A 61 16.92 4.94 20.00
C LEU A 61 15.63 4.95 19.18
N ASP A 62 14.99 6.11 19.00
CA ASP A 62 13.79 6.23 18.16
C ASP A 62 14.11 6.04 16.69
N PHE A 63 15.22 6.61 16.20
CA PHE A 63 15.72 6.34 14.86
C PHE A 63 16.07 4.86 14.66
N ALA A 64 16.75 4.24 15.63
CA ALA A 64 17.08 2.81 15.56
C ALA A 64 15.81 1.92 15.50
N ARG A 65 14.78 2.25 16.29
CA ARG A 65 13.48 1.55 16.26
C ARG A 65 12.81 1.70 14.90
N MET A 66 12.74 2.91 14.37
CA MET A 66 12.17 3.19 13.05
C MET A 66 12.93 2.43 11.96
N MET A 67 14.27 2.47 11.95
CA MET A 67 15.06 1.73 10.96
C MET A 67 14.80 0.23 11.05
N GLY A 68 14.72 -0.33 12.27
CA GLY A 68 14.36 -1.74 12.47
C GLY A 68 12.96 -2.09 11.95
N SER A 69 11.99 -1.18 12.05
CA SER A 69 10.62 -1.45 11.58
C SER A 69 10.49 -1.48 10.06
N TRP A 70 11.44 -0.92 9.31
CA TRP A 70 11.47 -0.99 7.84
C TRP A 70 11.95 -2.35 7.28
N THR A 71 12.48 -3.24 8.14
CA THR A 71 13.11 -4.50 7.71
C THR A 71 12.29 -5.31 6.71
N VAL A 72 11.00 -5.53 6.96
CA VAL A 72 10.17 -6.33 6.03
C VAL A 72 10.01 -5.63 4.69
N TYR A 73 9.80 -4.32 4.69
CA TYR A 73 9.67 -3.55 3.45
C TYR A 73 10.97 -3.51 2.65
N ASP A 74 12.11 -3.34 3.33
CA ASP A 74 13.41 -3.17 2.67
C ASP A 74 14.01 -4.48 2.15
N TYR A 75 13.75 -5.60 2.85
CA TYR A 75 14.42 -6.88 2.58
C TYR A 75 13.50 -8.00 2.08
N PHE A 76 12.17 -7.87 2.19
CA PHE A 76 11.27 -8.82 1.56
C PHE A 76 11.06 -8.42 0.10
N HIS A 77 11.98 -8.86 -0.75
CA HIS A 77 11.88 -8.69 -2.21
C HIS A 77 10.57 -9.26 -2.75
N ASP A 78 9.99 -8.57 -3.73
CA ASP A 78 8.77 -8.98 -4.42
C ASP A 78 7.51 -9.05 -3.54
N ALA A 79 7.53 -8.47 -2.33
CA ALA A 79 6.35 -8.38 -1.47
C ALA A 79 5.14 -7.67 -2.11
N PHE A 80 5.37 -6.89 -3.17
CA PHE A 80 4.36 -6.17 -3.95
C PHE A 80 4.21 -6.69 -5.39
N ALA A 81 4.76 -7.88 -5.71
CA ALA A 81 4.65 -8.47 -7.04
C ALA A 81 3.19 -8.79 -7.40
N TRP A 82 2.87 -8.65 -8.68
CA TRP A 82 1.58 -9.07 -9.24
C TRP A 82 1.47 -10.59 -9.31
N ASP A 83 2.57 -11.23 -9.67
CA ASP A 83 2.65 -12.67 -9.82
C ASP A 83 2.94 -13.37 -8.48
N LYS A 84 2.48 -14.62 -8.39
CA LYS A 84 2.76 -15.46 -7.24
C LYS A 84 4.26 -15.70 -7.14
N LEU A 85 4.83 -15.48 -5.96
CA LEU A 85 6.22 -15.83 -5.67
C LEU A 85 6.42 -17.35 -5.79
N THR A 86 7.36 -17.76 -6.63
CA THR A 86 7.67 -19.18 -6.89
C THR A 86 8.89 -19.67 -6.12
N ASP A 87 9.83 -18.77 -5.82
CA ASP A 87 11.16 -19.14 -5.34
C ASP A 87 11.26 -18.99 -3.81
N ALA A 88 10.51 -19.83 -3.11
CA ALA A 88 10.58 -19.85 -1.65
C ALA A 88 11.92 -20.40 -1.17
N ASN A 89 12.66 -19.63 -0.35
CA ASN A 89 13.82 -20.12 0.39
C ASN A 89 13.39 -21.01 1.57
N SER A 90 12.68 -22.11 1.26
CA SER A 90 12.15 -23.05 2.24
C SER A 90 12.75 -24.43 2.00
N VAL A 91 13.23 -25.04 3.09
CA VAL A 91 13.77 -26.40 3.07
C VAL A 91 12.65 -27.45 2.89
N MET A 92 11.40 -27.08 3.16
CA MET A 92 10.24 -27.95 3.00
C MET A 92 9.52 -27.67 1.69
N GLU A 93 9.30 -28.72 0.90
CA GLU A 93 8.44 -28.65 -0.27
C GLU A 93 7.01 -28.32 0.15
N LYS A 94 6.44 -27.29 -0.48
CA LYS A 94 5.06 -26.87 -0.22
C LYS A 94 4.14 -27.48 -1.27
N PRO A 95 2.97 -28.02 -0.89
CA PRO A 95 2.03 -28.54 -1.87
C PRO A 95 1.57 -27.42 -2.81
N VAL A 96 1.59 -27.71 -4.11
CA VAL A 96 0.95 -26.84 -5.11
C VAL A 96 -0.54 -27.14 -5.09
N LEU A 97 -1.32 -26.15 -4.67
CA LEU A 97 -2.78 -26.25 -4.64
C LEU A 97 -3.37 -25.59 -5.88
N GLU A 98 -4.35 -26.24 -6.49
CA GLU A 98 -5.18 -25.65 -7.53
C GLU A 98 -5.98 -24.47 -6.98
N LYS A 99 -6.32 -23.52 -7.86
CA LYS A 99 -7.13 -22.36 -7.49
C LYS A 99 -8.51 -22.83 -7.02
N PHE A 100 -8.90 -22.40 -5.82
CA PHE A 100 -10.23 -22.71 -5.30
C PHE A 100 -11.32 -22.01 -6.12
N PRO A 101 -12.38 -22.72 -6.56
CA PRO A 101 -13.44 -22.13 -7.36
C PRO A 101 -14.36 -21.23 -6.51
N ALA A 102 -14.20 -19.92 -6.65
CA ALA A 102 -14.99 -18.91 -5.93
C ALA A 102 -16.39 -18.73 -6.55
N ARG A 103 -17.29 -19.70 -6.34
CA ARG A 103 -18.67 -19.67 -6.88
C ARG A 103 -19.67 -18.92 -6.01
N ASP A 104 -19.46 -18.92 -4.69
CA ASP A 104 -20.31 -18.25 -3.71
C ASP A 104 -19.59 -17.00 -3.18
N THR A 105 -20.05 -15.83 -3.60
CA THR A 105 -19.44 -14.54 -3.26
C THR A 105 -19.62 -14.19 -1.79
N GLU A 106 -20.72 -14.60 -1.16
CA GLU A 106 -20.97 -14.34 0.27
C GLU A 106 -20.03 -15.16 1.13
N LYS A 107 -19.93 -16.47 0.85
CA LYS A 107 -19.00 -17.37 1.53
C LYS A 107 -17.55 -16.91 1.32
N MET A 108 -17.18 -16.57 0.09
CA MET A 108 -15.82 -16.12 -0.22
C MET A 108 -15.51 -14.79 0.49
N SER A 109 -16.46 -13.86 0.57
CA SER A 109 -16.29 -12.61 1.32
C SER A 109 -16.03 -12.86 2.81
N LYS A 110 -16.72 -13.84 3.42
CA LYS A 110 -16.49 -14.22 4.82
C LYS A 110 -15.09 -14.80 5.02
N GLU A 111 -14.67 -15.71 4.15
CA GLU A 111 -13.33 -16.32 4.23
C GLU A 111 -12.21 -15.31 3.99
N ILE A 112 -12.33 -14.42 3.00
CA ILE A 112 -11.35 -13.36 2.75
C ILE A 112 -11.18 -12.45 3.98
N LYS A 113 -12.29 -12.03 4.59
CA LYS A 113 -12.25 -11.17 5.79
C LYS A 113 -11.62 -11.89 6.98
N LYS A 114 -11.94 -13.18 7.15
CA LYS A 114 -11.33 -14.03 8.18
C LYS A 114 -9.83 -14.14 7.98
N THR A 115 -9.38 -14.41 6.75
CA THR A 115 -7.96 -14.49 6.38
C THR A 115 -7.24 -13.15 6.59
N ALA A 116 -7.83 -12.04 6.19
CA ALA A 116 -7.25 -10.70 6.40
C ALA A 116 -7.02 -10.41 7.90
N ASN A 117 -7.96 -10.80 8.77
CA ASN A 117 -7.78 -10.67 10.22
C ASN A 117 -6.65 -11.56 10.75
N TYR A 118 -6.51 -12.79 10.24
CA TYR A 118 -5.36 -13.65 10.58
C TYR A 118 -4.02 -13.06 10.18
N TYR A 119 -3.98 -12.28 9.10
CA TYR A 119 -2.79 -11.54 8.67
C TYR A 119 -2.60 -10.19 9.36
N GLY A 120 -3.37 -9.89 10.42
CA GLY A 120 -3.16 -8.73 11.26
C GLY A 120 -3.94 -7.47 10.85
N ALA A 121 -4.92 -7.57 9.94
CA ALA A 121 -5.83 -6.45 9.70
C ALA A 121 -6.62 -6.12 10.97
N TYR A 122 -6.68 -4.84 11.32
CA TYR A 122 -7.57 -4.33 12.37
C TYR A 122 -9.02 -4.27 11.89
N GLN A 123 -9.22 -3.84 10.64
CA GLN A 123 -10.51 -3.85 9.94
C GLN A 123 -10.27 -4.21 8.47
N VAL A 124 -11.29 -4.81 7.84
CA VAL A 124 -11.25 -5.23 6.44
C VAL A 124 -12.55 -4.91 5.72
N GLY A 125 -12.43 -4.29 4.55
CA GLY A 125 -13.52 -3.97 3.64
C GLY A 125 -13.30 -4.58 2.25
N ILE A 126 -14.38 -4.79 1.52
CA ILE A 126 -14.35 -5.23 0.12
C ILE A 126 -15.24 -4.28 -0.66
N THR A 127 -14.75 -3.78 -1.78
CA THR A 127 -15.47 -2.86 -2.67
C THR A 127 -15.19 -3.19 -4.12
N HIS A 128 -16.06 -2.77 -5.04
CA HIS A 128 -15.70 -2.72 -6.45
C HIS A 128 -14.54 -1.76 -6.66
N ILE A 129 -13.66 -2.12 -7.61
CA ILE A 129 -12.62 -1.21 -8.08
C ILE A 129 -13.28 -0.01 -8.74
N ASN A 130 -12.70 1.17 -8.50
CA ASN A 130 -13.12 2.42 -9.13
C ASN A 130 -11.88 3.03 -9.79
N ASP A 131 -11.84 2.97 -11.11
CA ASP A 131 -10.68 3.33 -11.93
C ASP A 131 -10.23 4.78 -11.73
N ASN A 132 -11.14 5.64 -11.27
CA ASN A 132 -10.82 7.04 -10.94
C ASN A 132 -9.75 7.17 -9.86
N TRP A 133 -9.60 6.16 -8.99
CA TRP A 133 -8.62 6.13 -7.90
C TRP A 133 -7.38 5.30 -8.22
N ILE A 134 -7.31 4.70 -9.40
CA ILE A 134 -6.12 4.02 -9.90
C ILE A 134 -5.23 5.05 -10.58
N TYR A 135 -3.95 5.11 -10.19
CA TYR A 135 -2.99 6.00 -10.84
C TYR A 135 -2.96 5.77 -12.34
N SER A 136 -2.87 6.83 -13.15
CA SER A 136 -2.77 6.72 -14.61
C SER A 136 -1.42 6.14 -15.04
N LYS A 137 -0.36 6.50 -14.31
CA LYS A 137 1.00 6.01 -14.52
C LYS A 137 1.68 5.67 -13.21
N ASN A 138 2.59 4.68 -13.26
CA ASN A 138 3.42 4.29 -12.14
C ASN A 138 4.64 5.23 -11.96
N MET A 139 5.52 4.90 -11.01
CA MET A 139 6.75 5.64 -10.74
C MET A 139 7.78 5.58 -11.87
N ASP A 140 7.65 4.63 -12.80
CA ASP A 140 8.51 4.47 -13.97
C ASP A 140 7.92 5.17 -15.23
N ASP A 141 6.81 5.90 -15.06
CA ASP A 141 6.04 6.59 -16.12
C ASP A 141 5.31 5.65 -17.10
N GLU A 142 5.16 4.39 -16.73
CA GLU A 142 4.39 3.39 -17.47
C GLU A 142 2.90 3.50 -17.15
N HIS A 143 2.04 3.22 -18.12
CA HIS A 143 0.60 3.25 -17.90
C HIS A 143 0.17 2.04 -17.06
N ILE A 144 -0.70 2.28 -16.09
CA ILE A 144 -1.28 1.21 -15.27
C ILE A 144 -2.65 0.87 -15.85
N GLU A 145 -2.90 -0.39 -16.14
CA GLU A 145 -4.24 -0.89 -16.44
C GLU A 145 -4.53 -2.11 -15.59
N ILE A 146 -5.75 -2.19 -15.05
CA ILE A 146 -6.18 -3.31 -14.22
C ILE A 146 -6.93 -4.29 -15.14
N PRO A 147 -6.51 -5.56 -15.24
CA PRO A 147 -7.22 -6.54 -16.05
C PRO A 147 -8.69 -6.70 -15.64
N GLU A 148 -9.60 -6.85 -16.61
CA GLU A 148 -11.05 -6.82 -16.41
C GLU A 148 -11.59 -7.93 -15.48
N GLU A 149 -10.82 -9.01 -15.31
CA GLU A 149 -11.12 -10.08 -14.36
C GLU A 149 -11.04 -9.63 -12.90
N TYR A 150 -10.27 -8.57 -12.60
CA TYR A 150 -10.13 -8.02 -11.26
C TYR A 150 -11.19 -6.95 -11.01
N LYS A 151 -12.28 -7.35 -10.35
CA LYS A 151 -13.45 -6.49 -10.14
C LYS A 151 -13.51 -5.84 -8.76
N PHE A 152 -12.73 -6.35 -7.81
CA PHE A 152 -12.84 -6.00 -6.40
C PHE A 152 -11.49 -5.60 -5.80
N ALA A 153 -11.51 -4.61 -4.92
CA ALA A 153 -10.41 -4.27 -4.04
C ALA A 153 -10.73 -4.74 -2.61
N ILE A 154 -9.74 -5.34 -1.96
CA ILE A 154 -9.76 -5.67 -0.54
C ILE A 154 -8.95 -4.60 0.19
N VAL A 155 -9.58 -3.90 1.13
CA VAL A 155 -8.94 -2.82 1.88
C VAL A 155 -8.75 -3.29 3.32
N MET A 156 -7.50 -3.31 3.78
CA MET A 156 -7.12 -3.66 5.15
C MET A 156 -6.62 -2.40 5.86
N THR A 157 -7.05 -2.20 7.11
CA THR A 157 -6.50 -1.14 7.95
C THR A 157 -5.55 -1.72 8.98
N VAL A 158 -4.43 -1.05 9.23
CA VAL A 158 -3.50 -1.38 10.31
C VAL A 158 -3.68 -0.34 11.41
N LYS A 159 -3.92 -0.78 12.64
CA LYS A 159 -4.03 0.12 13.78
C LYS A 159 -2.63 0.56 14.19
N MET A 160 -2.44 1.87 14.35
CA MET A 160 -1.24 2.44 14.97
C MET A 160 -1.52 2.78 16.43
N ASP A 161 -0.48 2.74 17.25
CA ASP A 161 -0.54 3.32 18.59
C ASP A 161 -0.60 4.85 18.45
N GLY A 162 -1.49 5.47 19.23
CA GLY A 162 -1.76 6.90 19.21
C GLY A 162 -1.27 7.63 20.44
#